data_AF-A0A3M1F5S2-F1
#
_entry.id   AF-A0A3M1F5S2-F1
#
_cell.length_a   1.000
_cell.length_b   1.000
_cell.length_c   1.000
_cell.angle_alpha   90.00
_cell.angle_beta   90.00
_cell.angle_gamma   90.00
#
_symmetry.space_group_name_H-M   'P 1'
#
loop_
_entity.id
_entity.type
_entity.pdbx_description
1 polymer ?
#
loop_
_entity_poly.entity_id
_entity_poly.type
_entity_poly.pdbx_seq_one_letter_code
_entity_poly.pdbx_strand_id
1 'polypeptide(L)'
;GIPILPDLLVNAGGVTVSYFEWVQNLQQLFWKLETINSRLKEILVNAYRSVYQRAKKEDVSLRTAAFMIGIERVATATRLRGI
;
A
#
# COMPACT_ATOMS: atom_id res chain seq x y z
N GLY A 1 -13.15 6.98 -20.49
CA GLY A 1 -11.89 6.27 -20.80
C GLY A 1 -11.87 4.92 -20.09
N ILE A 2 -10.90 4.06 -20.43
CA ILE A 2 -10.72 2.75 -19.78
C ILE A 2 -9.89 2.95 -18.49
N PRO A 3 -10.32 2.44 -17.32
CA PRO A 3 -9.56 2.56 -16.09
C PRO A 3 -8.30 1.69 -16.13
N ILE A 4 -7.13 2.30 -15.89
CA ILE A 4 -5.84 1.61 -15.79
C ILE A 4 -5.41 1.61 -14.33
N LEU A 5 -5.35 0.41 -13.72
CA LEU A 5 -4.82 0.25 -12.37
C LEU A 5 -3.29 0.27 -12.38
N PRO A 6 -2.65 0.98 -11.44
CA PRO A 6 -1.19 1.02 -11.38
C PRO A 6 -0.61 -0.30 -10.88
N ASP A 7 0.46 -0.74 -11.55
CA ASP A 7 1.35 -1.84 -11.15
C ASP A 7 1.73 -1.80 -9.66
N LEU A 8 2.04 -0.60 -9.15
CA LEU A 8 2.37 -0.34 -7.75
C LEU A 8 1.30 -0.83 -6.77
N LEU A 9 0.02 -0.86 -7.17
CA LEU A 9 -1.07 -1.41 -6.35
C LEU A 9 -1.30 -2.90 -6.64
N VAL A 10 -1.42 -3.26 -7.92
CA VAL A 10 -1.85 -4.63 -8.30
C VAL A 10 -0.81 -5.70 -7.94
N ASN A 11 0.48 -5.33 -7.91
CA ASN A 11 1.58 -6.25 -7.59
C ASN A 11 2.05 -6.13 -6.13
N ALA A 12 1.42 -5.28 -5.30
CA ALA A 12 1.83 -5.07 -3.91
C ALA A 12 1.56 -6.26 -2.98
N GLY A 13 0.86 -7.30 -3.47
CA GLY A 13 0.53 -8.47 -2.65
C GLY A 13 1.75 -9.19 -2.10
N GLY A 14 2.74 -9.46 -2.95
CA GLY A 14 3.97 -10.17 -2.55
C GLY A 14 4.72 -9.44 -1.44
N VAL A 15 5.02 -8.15 -1.63
CA VAL A 15 5.74 -7.35 -0.63
C VAL A 15 4.95 -7.20 0.68
N THR A 16 3.62 -7.15 0.60
CA THR A 16 2.76 -7.08 1.80
C THR A 16 2.84 -8.38 2.61
N VAL A 17 2.84 -9.54 1.95
CA VAL A 17 2.98 -10.83 2.65
C VAL A 17 4.41 -11.03 3.18
N SER A 18 5.45 -10.56 2.48
CA SER A 18 6.83 -10.54 3.02
C SER A 18 6.94 -9.67 4.27
N TYR A 19 6.20 -8.56 4.34
CA TYR A 19 6.10 -7.78 5.58
C TYR A 19 5.43 -8.57 6.71
N PHE A 20 4.36 -9.33 6.42
CA PHE A 20 3.73 -10.20 7.42
C PHE A 20 4.68 -11.30 7.89
N GLU A 21 5.48 -11.89 7.00
CA GLU A 21 6.51 -12.86 7.36
C GLU A 21 7.49 -12.27 8.37
N TRP A 22 8.00 -11.05 8.11
CA TRP A 22 8.88 -10.36 9.05
C TRP A 22 8.24 -10.14 10.43
N VAL A 23 6.97 -9.72 10.48
CA VAL A 23 6.23 -9.54 11.75
C VAL A 23 6.06 -10.86 12.50
N GLN A 24 5.70 -11.94 11.80
CA GLN A 24 5.53 -13.27 12.40
C GLN A 24 6.86 -13.81 12.94
N ASN A 25 7.97 -13.58 12.24
CA ASN A 25 9.31 -13.99 12.67
C ASN A 25 9.75 -13.30 13.98
N LEU A 26 9.40 -12.02 14.15
CA LEU A 26 9.65 -11.30 15.41
C LEU A 26 8.83 -11.86 16.58
N GLN A 27 7.63 -12.36 16.32
CA GLN A 27 6.71 -12.88 17.33
C GLN A 27 6.85 -14.38 17.56
N GLN A 28 7.59 -15.09 16.70
CA GLN A 28 7.66 -16.55 16.66
C GLN A 28 6.27 -17.21 16.60
N LEU A 29 5.32 -16.55 15.90
CA LEU A 29 3.93 -16.98 15.80
C LEU A 29 3.47 -16.90 14.35
N PHE A 30 3.17 -18.06 13.75
CA PHE A 30 2.65 -18.15 12.41
C PHE A 30 1.11 -18.01 12.41
N TRP A 31 0.59 -17.23 11.47
CA TRP A 31 -0.83 -17.03 11.28
C TRP A 31 -1.40 -18.05 10.29
N LYS A 32 -2.69 -18.32 10.41
CA LYS A 32 -3.42 -19.14 9.43
C LYS A 32 -3.57 -18.38 8.11
N LEU A 33 -3.74 -19.12 7.02
CA LEU A 33 -3.91 -18.56 5.68
C LEU A 33 -5.09 -17.58 5.60
N GLU A 34 -6.18 -17.85 6.32
CA GLU A 34 -7.36 -16.98 6.35
C GLU A 34 -7.04 -15.62 7.00
N THR A 35 -6.20 -15.63 8.05
CA THR A 35 -5.73 -14.41 8.70
C THR A 35 -4.83 -13.60 7.78
N ILE A 36 -3.90 -14.26 7.08
CA ILE A 36 -3.03 -13.62 6.08
C ILE A 36 -3.86 -12.97 4.98
N ASN A 37 -4.81 -13.71 4.40
CA ASN A 37 -5.68 -13.22 3.32
C ASN A 37 -6.59 -12.07 3.77
N SER A 38 -7.14 -12.14 4.98
CA SER A 38 -7.98 -11.07 5.54
C SER A 38 -7.19 -9.78 5.70
N ARG A 39 -6.00 -9.85 6.33
CA ARG A 39 -5.11 -8.70 6.52
C ARG A 39 -4.59 -8.15 5.19
N LEU A 40 -4.23 -9.03 4.26
CA LEU A 40 -3.80 -8.64 2.92
C LEU A 40 -4.88 -7.84 2.19
N LYS A 41 -6.13 -8.35 2.20
CA LYS A 41 -7.28 -7.68 1.60
C LYS A 41 -7.50 -6.30 2.21
N GLU A 42 -7.45 -6.18 3.53
CA GLU A 42 -7.61 -4.91 4.22
C GLU A 42 -6.59 -3.86 3.75
N ILE A 43 -5.30 -4.21 3.72
CA ILE A 43 -4.23 -3.32 3.29
C ILE A 43 -4.40 -2.89 1.83
N LEU A 44 -4.63 -3.84 0.92
CA LEU A 44 -4.75 -3.55 -0.51
C LEU A 44 -6.00 -2.73 -0.84
N VAL A 45 -7.13 -3.01 -0.20
CA VAL A 45 -8.38 -2.24 -0.39
C VAL A 45 -8.21 -0.81 0.13
N ASN A 46 -7.57 -0.64 1.29
CA ASN A 46 -7.32 0.69 1.83
C ASN A 46 -6.35 1.48 0.95
N ALA A 47 -5.28 0.85 0.45
CA ALA A 47 -4.34 1.46 -0.49
C ALA A 47 -5.04 1.91 -1.79
N TYR A 48 -5.87 1.04 -2.37
CA TYR A 48 -6.67 1.39 -3.55
C TYR A 48 -7.60 2.58 -3.28
N ARG A 49 -8.32 2.58 -2.16
CA ARG A 49 -9.22 3.69 -1.79
C ARG A 49 -8.48 5.01 -1.67
N SER A 50 -7.31 5.03 -1.02
CA SER A 50 -6.49 6.25 -0.91
C SER A 50 -6.04 6.76 -2.28
N VAL A 51 -5.56 5.87 -3.17
CA VAL A 51 -5.16 6.24 -4.53
C VAL A 51 -6.32 6.76 -5.35
N TYR A 52 -7.47 6.07 -5.31
CA TYR A 52 -8.67 6.48 -6.05
C TYR A 52 -9.19 7.84 -5.59
N GLN A 53 -9.24 8.07 -4.28
CA GLN A 53 -9.67 9.36 -3.71
C GLN A 53 -8.71 10.49 -4.09
N ARG A 54 -7.39 10.24 -4.03
CA ARG A 54 -6.37 11.23 -4.41
C ARG A 54 -6.45 11.56 -5.90
N ALA A 55 -6.52 10.55 -6.76
CA ALA A 55 -6.67 10.73 -8.20
C ALA A 55 -7.90 11.57 -8.55
N LYS A 56 -9.04 11.29 -7.92
CA LYS A 56 -10.27 12.07 -8.11
C LYS A 56 -10.15 13.51 -7.59
N LYS A 57 -9.51 13.70 -6.44
CA LYS A 57 -9.37 15.01 -5.80
C LYS A 57 -8.47 15.95 -6.60
N GLU A 58 -7.40 15.43 -7.17
CA GLU A 58 -6.36 16.22 -7.85
C GLU A 58 -6.45 16.14 -9.38
N ASP A 59 -7.46 15.44 -9.90
CA ASP A 59 -7.71 15.24 -11.34
C ASP A 59 -6.49 14.68 -12.09
N VAL A 60 -5.88 13.64 -11.52
CA VAL A 60 -4.71 12.96 -12.08
C VAL A 60 -4.95 11.47 -12.30
N SER A 61 -4.08 10.83 -13.08
CA SER A 61 -4.14 9.38 -13.28
C SER A 61 -3.93 8.61 -11.96
N LEU A 62 -4.51 7.40 -11.86
CA LEU A 62 -4.29 6.50 -10.70
C LEU A 62 -2.81 6.20 -10.48
N ARG A 63 -2.01 6.12 -11.56
CA ARG A 63 -0.56 5.93 -11.49
C ARG A 63 0.13 7.12 -10.82
N THR A 64 -0.19 8.34 -11.26
CA THR A 64 0.34 9.57 -10.67
C THR A 64 -0.03 9.66 -9.19
N ALA A 65 -1.30 9.47 -8.85
CA ALA A 65 -1.76 9.51 -7.46
C ALA A 65 -1.06 8.46 -6.57
N ALA A 66 -0.81 7.26 -7.08
CA ALA A 66 -0.08 6.22 -6.35
C ALA A 66 1.36 6.64 -6.01
N PHE A 67 2.08 7.25 -6.96
CA PHE A 67 3.41 7.80 -6.71
C PHE A 67 3.37 8.98 -5.73
N MET A 68 2.40 9.90 -5.87
CA MET A 68 2.26 11.04 -4.96
C MET A 68 2.10 10.58 -3.51
N ILE A 69 1.23 9.61 -3.24
CA ILE A 69 1.04 9.07 -1.89
C ILE A 69 2.33 8.38 -1.39
N GLY A 70 3.00 7.60 -2.24
CA GLY A 70 4.24 6.93 -1.87
C GLY A 70 5.36 7.90 -1.48
N ILE A 71 5.59 8.92 -2.32
CA ILE A 71 6.61 9.94 -2.10
C ILE A 71 6.26 10.81 -0.89
N GLU A 72 5.00 11.23 -0.75
CA GLU A 72 4.54 12.06 0.37
C GLU A 72 4.80 11.38 1.72
N ARG A 73 4.56 10.07 1.82
CA ARG A 73 4.83 9.30 3.04
C ARG A 73 6.32 9.31 3.41
N VAL A 74 7.21 9.09 2.44
CA VAL A 74 8.66 9.09 2.66
C VAL A 74 9.16 10.49 3.00
N ALA A 75 8.71 11.50 2.25
CA ALA A 75 9.07 12.90 2.48
C ALA A 75 8.62 13.38 3.88
N THR A 76 7.41 13.00 4.31
CA THR A 76 6.90 13.33 5.64
C THR A 76 7.73 12.66 6.73
N ALA A 77 8.04 11.37 6.59
CA ALA A 77 8.89 10.66 7.54
C ALA A 77 10.31 11.25 7.63
N THR A 78 10.86 11.69 6.49
CA THR A 78 12.19 12.33 6.42
C THR A 78 12.19 13.68 7.13
N ARG A 79 11.19 14.53 6.85
CA ARG A 79 11.01 15.83 7.51
C ARG A 79 10.85 15.70 9.02
N LEU A 80 10.07 14.72 9.49
CA LEU A 80 9.88 14.47 10.93
C LEU A 80 11.17 14.04 11.65
N ARG A 81 12.14 13.49 10.91
CA ARG A 81 13.48 13.15 11.43
C ARG A 81 14.47 14.31 11.39
N GLY A 82 14.09 15.45 10.82
CA GLY A 82 14.94 16.65 10.76
C GLY A 82 16.03 16.63 9.68
N ILE A 83 15.86 15.80 8.64
CA ILE A 83 16.73 15.76 7.44
C ILE A 83 16.09 16.60 6.34
#